data_AF-A0A365N147-F1
#
_entry.id   AF-A0A365N147-F1
#
_cell.length_a   1.000
_cell.length_b   1.000
_cell.length_c   1.000
_cell.angle_alpha   90.00
_cell.angle_beta   90.00
_cell.angle_gamma   90.00
#
_symmetry.space_group_name_H-M   'P 1'
#
loop_
_entity.id
_entity.type
_entity.pdbx_description
1 polymer ?
#
loop_
_entity_poly.entity_id
_entity_poly.type
_entity_poly.pdbx_seq_one_letter_code
_entity_poly.pdbx_strand_id
1 'polypeptide(L)'
;MLVQDSIQAFIPGPPTELASDGNGRGYLYPSVLICFSVLILSILNRYRNPAHCPERKVPMNADGGLPFVGHALAIIAYPESFLLQLLHKLCLTPIQVLLPTGGFYLVSPGEQAMWLLKSGRQTVPTPSLLYAFQTFFGLHRQDLKVFEHNNISTAETRLGFSTSHQDPSRRIMEHHRRDFRLFFNGPGLNSIISRFLAILKSEMFQKTAVGTDWVEIPDLYTFVVSKVFRSEVEALYGQHIFTTCPSLEGDFWTFYDAFPRISMGLPRWLSPSSYRARDRMLENFRLWRLSCEKSRRINDPTIQSNEFDPVWGSQSTQRMLRRFIDLGLTEDGLDTAMFGFFFALDFLFL
;
A
#
# COMPACT_ATOMS: atom_id res chain seq x y z
N MET A 1 35.93 27.99 31.94
CA MET A 1 35.46 29.34 32.31
C MET A 1 35.42 30.15 31.03
N LEU A 2 34.33 30.68 30.50
CA LEU A 2 32.89 30.73 30.78
C LEU A 2 32.26 30.96 29.38
N VAL A 3 31.26 30.16 28.98
CA VAL A 3 29.84 30.55 28.80
C VAL A 3 29.65 31.52 27.61
N GLN A 4 29.16 31.07 26.44
CA GLN A 4 27.76 30.77 26.09
C GLN A 4 26.91 32.06 25.91
N ASP A 5 26.00 32.01 24.94
CA ASP A 5 24.93 32.99 24.63
C ASP A 5 25.35 34.21 23.78
N SER A 6 24.56 34.74 22.84
CA SER A 6 23.16 34.53 22.51
C SER A 6 22.85 35.20 21.17
N ILE A 7 21.87 34.62 20.48
CA ILE A 7 21.14 35.16 19.33
C ILE A 7 20.47 36.47 19.75
N GLN A 8 20.83 37.58 19.11
CA GLN A 8 20.08 38.84 19.26
C GLN A 8 18.76 38.77 18.50
N ALA A 9 17.70 38.66 19.29
CA ALA A 9 16.32 38.90 18.90
C ALA A 9 16.11 40.36 18.50
N PHE A 10 15.37 40.55 17.42
CA PHE A 10 14.81 41.84 17.00
C PHE A 10 13.65 42.19 17.97
N ILE A 11 13.85 43.21 18.80
CA ILE A 11 12.82 43.78 19.68
C ILE A 11 12.22 45.00 18.97
N PRO A 12 10.91 45.04 18.64
CA PRO A 12 10.21 46.30 18.45
C PRO A 12 9.82 46.92 19.80
N GLY A 13 9.93 48.25 19.86
CA GLY A 13 9.62 49.09 21.02
C GLY A 13 8.14 49.15 21.43
N PRO A 14 7.82 49.92 22.48
CA PRO A 14 6.63 49.76 23.30
C PRO A 14 5.36 50.28 22.60
N PRO A 15 4.18 49.68 22.86
CA PRO A 15 2.91 50.24 22.44
C PRO A 15 2.47 51.34 23.43
N THR A 16 2.18 52.52 22.90
CA THR A 16 1.49 53.60 23.61
C THR A 16 0.03 53.20 23.82
N GLU A 17 -0.36 53.04 25.08
CA GLU A 17 -1.72 53.17 25.63
C GLU A 17 -2.36 54.53 25.20
N LEU A 18 -3.66 54.78 25.10
CA LEU A 18 -4.91 54.09 25.38
C LEU A 18 -5.99 54.96 24.71
N ALA A 19 -6.98 54.37 24.05
CA ALA A 19 -8.31 54.96 23.96
C ALA A 19 -9.32 53.82 23.96
N SER A 20 -9.96 53.68 25.10
CA SER A 20 -10.98 52.71 25.45
C SER A 20 -12.21 52.83 24.56
N ASP A 21 -12.71 51.71 24.06
CA ASP A 21 -14.14 51.45 24.13
C ASP A 21 -14.48 49.96 24.07
N GLY A 22 -15.34 49.53 25.01
CA GLY A 22 -16.35 48.52 24.76
C GLY A 22 -15.95 47.05 24.54
N ASN A 23 -15.83 46.32 25.65
CA ASN A 23 -16.51 45.02 25.84
C ASN A 23 -15.98 43.77 25.10
N GLY A 24 -14.72 43.39 25.37
CA GLY A 24 -14.12 42.11 24.95
C GLY A 24 -14.05 41.06 26.06
N ARG A 25 -15.19 40.53 26.54
CA ARG A 25 -15.24 39.32 27.38
C ARG A 25 -16.50 38.52 27.04
N GLY A 26 -16.38 37.44 26.26
CA GLY A 26 -17.55 36.57 26.04
C GLY A 26 -17.42 35.38 25.09
N TYR A 27 -16.45 35.31 24.18
CA TYR A 27 -16.54 34.35 23.05
C TYR A 27 -15.62 33.12 23.08
N LEU A 28 -14.72 32.98 24.06
CA LEU A 28 -13.92 31.76 24.26
C LEU A 28 -14.58 30.72 25.18
N TYR A 29 -15.52 31.14 26.03
CA TYR A 29 -16.28 30.24 26.90
C TYR A 29 -17.36 29.40 26.17
N PRO A 30 -18.13 29.91 25.19
CA PRO A 30 -19.17 29.10 24.57
C PRO A 30 -18.60 27.95 23.73
N SER A 31 -17.45 28.12 23.06
CA SER A 31 -16.84 27.03 22.28
C SER A 31 -16.34 25.89 23.16
N VAL A 32 -15.71 26.20 24.29
CA VAL A 32 -15.25 25.20 25.27
C VAL A 32 -16.43 24.50 25.94
N LEU A 33 -17.51 25.24 26.26
CA LEU A 33 -18.74 24.68 26.83
C LEU A 33 -19.51 23.82 25.82
N ILE A 34 -19.49 24.15 24.54
CA ILE A 34 -20.06 23.33 23.46
C ILE A 34 -19.24 22.04 23.30
N CYS A 35 -17.91 22.10 23.33
CA CYS A 35 -17.07 20.91 23.29
C CYS A 35 -17.31 20.01 24.52
N PHE A 36 -17.44 20.60 25.71
CA PHE A 36 -17.74 19.86 26.94
C PHE A 36 -19.14 19.25 26.93
N SER A 37 -20.16 19.95 26.41
CA SER A 37 -21.53 19.42 26.36
C SER A 37 -21.65 18.27 25.36
N VAL A 38 -20.95 18.34 24.21
CA VAL A 38 -20.84 17.23 23.25
C VAL A 38 -20.09 16.04 23.86
N LEU A 39 -19.03 16.28 24.65
CA LEU A 39 -18.30 15.24 25.36
C LEU A 39 -19.17 14.55 26.43
N ILE A 40 -19.94 15.32 27.19
CA ILE A 40 -20.85 14.80 28.21
C ILE A 40 -22.00 14.03 27.58
N LEU A 41 -22.60 14.55 26.50
CA LEU A 41 -23.67 13.85 25.76
C LEU A 41 -23.19 12.52 25.18
N SER A 42 -21.95 12.46 24.66
CA SER A 42 -21.37 11.22 24.13
C SER A 42 -20.98 10.21 25.22
N ILE A 43 -20.64 10.67 26.42
CA ILE A 43 -20.46 9.80 27.61
C ILE A 43 -21.82 9.29 28.12
N LEU A 44 -22.84 10.13 28.19
CA LEU A 44 -24.18 9.74 28.64
C LEU A 44 -24.87 8.78 27.67
N ASN A 45 -24.67 8.96 26.37
CA ASN A 45 -25.19 8.02 25.36
C ASN A 45 -24.50 6.63 25.43
N ARG A 46 -23.30 6.57 26.01
CA ARG A 46 -22.53 5.34 26.25
C ARG A 46 -23.11 4.46 27.37
N TYR A 47 -23.92 5.05 28.28
CA TYR A 47 -24.50 4.35 29.43
C TYR A 47 -25.95 3.88 29.22
N ARG A 48 -26.55 4.15 28.05
CA ARG A 48 -27.91 3.71 27.74
C ARG A 48 -27.90 2.29 27.16
N ASN A 49 -27.94 1.32 28.07
CA ASN A 49 -28.24 -0.13 27.96
C ASN A 49 -28.13 -0.81 26.57
N PRO A 50 -27.31 -1.89 26.42
CA PRO A 50 -27.33 -2.76 25.26
C PRO A 50 -28.50 -3.74 25.40
N ALA A 51 -29.71 -3.32 25.05
CA ALA A 51 -30.87 -4.19 25.01
C ALA A 51 -31.45 -4.20 23.60
N HIS A 52 -31.37 -5.39 22.98
CA HIS A 52 -31.89 -5.73 21.65
C HIS A 52 -31.14 -5.06 20.48
N CYS A 53 -30.65 -5.88 19.54
CA CYS A 53 -30.09 -5.40 18.27
C CYS A 53 -31.20 -5.54 17.21
N PRO A 54 -32.12 -4.57 17.07
CA PRO A 54 -33.05 -4.57 15.94
C PRO A 54 -32.24 -4.42 14.65
N GLU A 55 -32.76 -4.98 13.55
CA GLU A 55 -32.25 -4.78 12.19
C GLU A 55 -32.12 -3.27 11.91
N ARG A 56 -30.90 -2.75 12.05
CA ARG A 56 -30.62 -1.33 11.87
C ARG A 56 -30.22 -1.10 10.42
N LYS A 57 -31.03 -0.32 9.69
CA LYS A 57 -30.77 0.03 8.27
C LYS A 57 -29.53 0.93 8.06
N VAL A 58 -28.91 1.42 9.14
CA VAL A 58 -27.76 2.34 9.08
C VAL A 58 -26.59 1.73 9.86
N PRO A 59 -25.38 1.67 9.27
CA PRO A 59 -24.16 1.23 9.95
C PRO A 59 -23.93 1.94 11.28
N MET A 60 -23.38 1.24 12.26
CA MET A 60 -23.02 1.84 13.53
C MET A 60 -21.70 2.61 13.37
N ASN A 61 -21.60 3.83 13.90
CA ASN A 61 -20.30 4.50 13.96
C ASN A 61 -19.41 3.80 14.99
N ALA A 62 -18.12 3.66 14.71
CA ALA A 62 -17.16 3.17 15.68
C ALA A 62 -17.19 4.09 16.91
N ASP A 63 -17.57 3.54 18.07
CA ASP A 63 -17.57 4.28 19.33
C ASP A 63 -16.19 4.21 19.99
N GLY A 64 -15.50 5.36 20.06
CA GLY A 64 -14.24 5.54 20.79
C GLY A 64 -13.66 6.96 20.60
N GLY A 65 -13.59 7.77 21.66
CA GLY A 65 -12.96 9.10 21.62
C GLY A 65 -13.50 10.07 20.56
N LEU A 66 -12.77 11.17 20.31
CA LEU A 66 -13.12 12.18 19.31
C LEU A 66 -13.15 11.52 17.90
N PRO A 67 -14.27 11.53 17.14
CA PRO A 67 -14.31 10.92 15.82
C PRO A 67 -13.27 11.56 14.88
N PHE A 68 -12.93 10.86 13.79
CA PHE A 68 -11.87 11.22 12.84
C PHE A 68 -10.46 11.13 13.45
N VAL A 69 -10.07 12.12 14.25
CA VAL A 69 -8.70 12.25 14.75
C VAL A 69 -8.41 11.20 15.83
N GLY A 70 -9.36 10.93 16.72
CA GLY A 70 -9.21 9.90 17.75
C GLY A 70 -9.11 8.50 17.16
N HIS A 71 -9.92 8.19 16.14
CA HIS A 71 -9.79 6.92 15.41
C HIS A 71 -8.45 6.81 14.70
N ALA A 72 -8.00 7.87 14.01
CA ALA A 72 -6.69 7.88 13.35
C ALA A 72 -5.55 7.64 14.35
N LEU A 73 -5.56 8.31 15.51
CA LEU A 73 -4.54 8.11 16.55
C LEU A 73 -4.60 6.72 17.18
N ALA A 74 -5.80 6.20 17.48
CA ALA A 74 -5.97 4.86 18.03
C ALA A 74 -5.46 3.79 17.07
N ILE A 75 -5.71 3.96 15.78
CA ILE A 75 -5.23 3.08 14.72
C ILE A 75 -3.70 3.18 14.55
N ILE A 76 -3.11 4.38 14.64
CA ILE A 76 -1.66 4.55 14.53
C ILE A 76 -0.94 3.88 15.71
N ALA A 77 -1.46 4.09 16.93
CA ALA A 77 -0.82 3.63 18.15
C ALA A 77 -1.10 2.14 18.43
N TYR A 78 -2.33 1.68 18.18
CA TYR A 78 -2.82 0.36 18.59
C TYR A 78 -3.79 -0.24 17.55
N PRO A 79 -3.35 -0.50 16.30
CA PRO A 79 -4.23 -0.90 15.21
C PRO A 79 -5.00 -2.20 15.49
N GLU A 80 -4.30 -3.23 15.96
CA GLU A 80 -4.89 -4.54 16.24
C GLU A 80 -5.90 -4.47 17.38
N SER A 81 -5.51 -3.87 18.51
CA SER A 81 -6.40 -3.72 19.67
C SER A 81 -7.63 -2.89 19.33
N PHE A 82 -7.48 -1.82 18.54
CA PHE A 82 -8.60 -1.01 18.08
C PHE A 82 -9.58 -1.83 17.22
N LEU A 83 -9.07 -2.56 16.22
CA LEU A 83 -9.90 -3.38 15.34
C LEU A 83 -10.57 -4.54 16.10
N LEU A 84 -9.85 -5.24 16.99
CA LEU A 84 -10.42 -6.31 17.82
C LEU A 84 -11.55 -5.80 18.73
N GLN A 85 -11.39 -4.62 19.33
CA GLN A 85 -12.45 -4.00 20.13
C GLN A 85 -13.70 -3.69 19.28
N LEU A 86 -13.52 -3.28 18.02
CA LEU A 86 -14.64 -3.06 17.11
C LEU A 86 -15.27 -4.39 16.66
N LEU A 87 -14.46 -5.43 16.42
CA LEU A 87 -14.95 -6.76 16.05
C LEU A 87 -15.85 -7.34 17.15
N HIS A 88 -15.52 -7.15 18.43
CA HIS A 88 -16.38 -7.57 19.55
C HIS A 88 -17.73 -6.85 19.60
N LYS A 89 -17.85 -5.69 18.95
CA LYS A 89 -19.09 -4.91 18.85
C LYS A 89 -19.90 -5.23 17.57
N LEU A 90 -19.38 -6.06 16.67
CA LEU A 90 -20.06 -6.45 15.43
C LEU A 90 -21.17 -7.46 15.69
N CYS A 91 -22.31 -6.99 16.19
CA CYS A 91 -23.51 -7.82 16.40
C CYS A 91 -24.37 -7.93 15.14
N LEU A 92 -23.78 -8.20 13.97
CA LEU A 92 -24.40 -8.32 12.62
C LEU A 92 -24.59 -7.02 11.83
N THR A 93 -24.20 -5.85 12.33
CA THR A 93 -24.27 -4.60 11.56
C THR A 93 -22.87 -4.10 11.22
N PRO A 94 -22.61 -3.61 9.99
CA PRO A 94 -21.34 -3.01 9.65
C PRO A 94 -21.02 -1.83 10.56
N ILE A 95 -19.75 -1.69 10.95
CA ILE A 95 -19.25 -0.55 11.72
C ILE A 95 -18.52 0.41 10.79
N GLN A 96 -18.90 1.68 10.78
CA GLN A 96 -18.22 2.74 10.06
C GLN A 96 -17.08 3.33 10.90
N VAL A 97 -15.87 3.30 10.37
CA VAL A 97 -14.71 3.98 10.94
C VAL A 97 -14.43 5.25 10.13
N LEU A 98 -14.54 6.41 10.78
CA LEU A 98 -14.27 7.72 10.18
C LEU A 98 -12.82 8.15 10.45
N LEU A 99 -12.13 8.62 9.40
CA LEU A 99 -10.76 9.10 9.38
C LEU A 99 -10.69 10.50 8.74
N PRO A 100 -9.64 11.31 8.98
CA PRO A 100 -9.51 12.62 8.35
C PRO A 100 -9.49 12.58 6.81
N THR A 101 -9.04 11.46 6.23
CA THR A 101 -8.89 11.25 4.78
C THR A 101 -10.05 10.47 4.15
N GLY A 102 -11.05 10.07 4.93
CA GLY A 102 -12.17 9.27 4.46
C GLY A 102 -12.73 8.35 5.54
N GLY A 103 -13.17 7.16 5.17
CA GLY A 103 -13.61 6.17 6.14
C GLY A 103 -13.80 4.80 5.49
N PHE A 104 -13.89 3.77 6.31
CA PHE A 104 -14.13 2.41 5.86
C PHE A 104 -15.21 1.74 6.70
N TYR A 105 -15.80 0.68 6.16
CA TYR A 105 -16.76 -0.15 6.88
C TYR A 105 -16.09 -1.46 7.28
N LEU A 106 -16.20 -1.81 8.54
CA LEU A 106 -15.86 -3.11 9.08
C LEU A 106 -17.11 -3.99 9.03
N VAL A 107 -17.00 -5.16 8.39
CA VAL A 107 -18.09 -6.13 8.25
C VAL A 107 -17.75 -7.41 9.01
N SER A 108 -18.76 -8.08 9.56
CA SER A 108 -18.56 -9.37 10.22
C SER A 108 -18.06 -10.43 9.23
N PRO A 109 -17.12 -11.31 9.63
CA PRO A 109 -16.78 -12.49 8.85
C PRO A 109 -18.01 -13.41 8.67
N GLY A 110 -18.06 -14.17 7.58
CA GLY A 110 -19.17 -15.07 7.25
C GLY A 110 -20.04 -14.56 6.10
N GLU A 111 -21.37 -14.63 6.25
CA GLU A 111 -22.32 -14.36 5.15
C GLU A 111 -22.24 -12.94 4.59
N GLN A 112 -22.00 -11.92 5.43
CA GLN A 112 -21.89 -10.53 4.98
C GLN A 112 -20.64 -10.30 4.12
N ALA A 113 -19.50 -10.81 4.56
CA ALA A 113 -18.27 -10.78 3.76
C ALA A 113 -18.44 -11.57 2.46
N MET A 114 -19.06 -12.75 2.51
CA MET A 114 -19.35 -13.56 1.33
C MET A 114 -20.29 -12.86 0.34
N TRP A 115 -21.34 -12.19 0.83
CA TRP A 115 -22.27 -11.42 0.01
C TRP A 115 -21.56 -10.25 -0.67
N LEU A 116 -20.70 -9.52 0.05
CA LEU A 116 -19.93 -8.40 -0.51
C LEU A 116 -19.01 -8.87 -1.64
N LEU A 117 -18.33 -10.00 -1.45
CA LEU A 117 -17.44 -10.61 -2.45
C LEU A 117 -18.23 -11.12 -3.67
N LYS A 118 -19.40 -11.75 -3.46
CA LYS A 118 -20.28 -12.23 -4.55
C LYS A 118 -20.93 -11.10 -5.34
N SER A 119 -21.14 -9.94 -4.70
CA SER A 119 -21.76 -8.76 -5.32
C SER A 119 -20.84 -7.98 -6.28
N GLY A 120 -19.63 -8.48 -6.56
CA GLY A 120 -18.52 -7.83 -7.29
C GLY A 120 -18.78 -7.22 -8.68
N ARG A 121 -20.01 -7.32 -9.22
CA ARG A 121 -20.45 -6.52 -10.38
C ARG A 121 -20.85 -5.09 -10.00
N GLN A 122 -21.41 -4.90 -8.80
CA GLN A 122 -21.90 -3.61 -8.30
C GLN A 122 -20.90 -2.93 -7.36
N THR A 123 -20.03 -3.71 -6.73
CA THR A 123 -18.91 -3.19 -5.93
C THR A 123 -17.65 -3.22 -6.78
N VAL A 124 -16.94 -2.10 -6.88
CA VAL A 124 -15.51 -2.16 -7.24
C VAL A 124 -14.82 -2.76 -6.00
N PRO A 125 -13.93 -3.77 -6.12
CA PRO A 125 -13.11 -4.14 -4.98
C PRO A 125 -12.45 -2.87 -4.48
N THR A 126 -12.84 -2.45 -3.28
CA THR A 126 -12.38 -1.20 -2.70
C THR A 126 -11.27 -1.57 -1.73
N PRO A 127 -10.08 -0.97 -1.90
CA PRO A 127 -9.79 0.12 -2.82
C PRO A 127 -9.65 -0.30 -4.30
N SER A 128 -10.13 0.57 -5.20
CA SER A 128 -9.89 0.41 -6.64
C SER A 128 -8.40 0.31 -6.92
N LEU A 129 -8.00 -0.38 -8.00
CA LEU A 129 -6.59 -0.53 -8.36
C LEU A 129 -5.85 0.83 -8.43
N LEU A 130 -6.53 1.88 -8.91
CA LEU A 130 -5.97 3.23 -8.97
C LEU A 130 -5.74 3.84 -7.58
N TYR A 131 -6.66 3.62 -6.64
CA TYR A 131 -6.45 4.02 -5.24
C TYR A 131 -5.28 3.25 -4.63
N ALA A 132 -5.16 1.94 -4.91
CA ALA A 132 -4.02 1.14 -4.43
C ALA A 132 -2.69 1.70 -4.97
N PHE A 133 -2.60 1.97 -6.28
CA PHE A 133 -1.40 2.61 -6.85
C PHE A 133 -1.08 3.97 -6.22
N GLN A 134 -2.08 4.83 -6.06
CA GLN A 134 -1.87 6.15 -5.50
C GLN A 134 -1.49 6.12 -4.01
N THR A 135 -2.22 5.34 -3.22
CA THR A 135 -2.12 5.35 -1.76
C THR A 135 -1.00 4.44 -1.28
N PHE A 136 -0.97 3.19 -1.75
CA PHE A 136 -0.07 2.16 -1.24
C PHE A 136 1.34 2.38 -1.78
N PHE A 137 1.44 2.57 -3.09
CA PHE A 137 2.73 2.64 -3.79
C PHE A 137 3.18 4.08 -4.07
N GLY A 138 2.27 5.05 -4.07
CA GLY A 138 2.61 6.47 -4.16
C GLY A 138 2.55 7.06 -5.56
N LEU A 139 1.76 6.48 -6.46
CA LEU A 139 1.67 6.92 -7.86
C LEU A 139 1.24 8.39 -7.94
N HIS A 140 2.00 9.19 -8.67
CA HIS A 140 1.74 10.62 -8.76
C HIS A 140 0.47 10.90 -9.56
N ARG A 141 -0.24 12.00 -9.22
CA ARG A 141 -1.51 12.35 -9.88
C ARG A 141 -1.37 12.56 -11.38
N GLN A 142 -0.20 13.03 -11.83
CA GLN A 142 0.08 13.21 -13.26
C GLN A 142 0.06 11.89 -14.04
N ASP A 143 0.40 10.78 -13.38
CA ASP A 143 0.46 9.45 -13.96
C ASP A 143 -0.90 8.75 -13.90
N LEU A 144 -1.85 9.24 -13.12
CA LEU A 144 -3.21 8.69 -13.11
C LEU A 144 -3.92 8.89 -14.44
N LYS A 145 -3.57 9.93 -15.20
CA LYS A 145 -4.18 10.22 -16.52
C LYS A 145 -3.89 9.14 -17.56
N VAL A 146 -2.83 8.33 -17.39
CA VAL A 146 -2.51 7.24 -18.33
C VAL A 146 -3.59 6.16 -18.33
N PHE A 147 -4.37 6.08 -17.24
CA PHE A 147 -5.49 5.17 -17.12
C PHE A 147 -6.79 5.77 -17.67
N GLU A 148 -6.77 6.95 -18.29
CA GLU A 148 -7.94 7.49 -18.98
C GLU A 148 -8.31 6.67 -20.23
N HIS A 149 -9.56 6.79 -20.66
CA HIS A 149 -10.10 5.95 -21.72
C HIS A 149 -9.27 5.96 -23.00
N ASN A 150 -8.85 7.15 -23.44
CA ASN A 150 -8.15 7.35 -24.70
C ASN A 150 -6.78 6.65 -24.70
N ASN A 151 -6.02 6.78 -23.62
CA ASN A 151 -4.69 6.19 -23.48
C ASN A 151 -4.76 4.66 -23.45
N ILE A 152 -5.72 4.10 -22.70
CA ILE A 152 -5.97 2.65 -22.69
C ILE A 152 -6.33 2.16 -24.09
N SER A 153 -7.23 2.85 -24.81
CA SER A 153 -7.65 2.47 -26.16
C SER A 153 -6.51 2.54 -27.19
N THR A 154 -5.59 3.50 -27.05
CA THR A 154 -4.37 3.57 -27.86
C THR A 154 -3.45 2.37 -27.59
N ALA A 155 -3.23 2.00 -26.33
CA ALA A 155 -2.43 0.82 -25.99
C ALA A 155 -3.09 -0.49 -26.47
N GLU A 156 -4.41 -0.61 -26.32
CA GLU A 156 -5.24 -1.71 -26.79
C GLU A 156 -5.13 -1.97 -28.30
N THR A 157 -5.05 -0.90 -29.09
CA THR A 157 -4.88 -0.97 -30.54
C THR A 157 -3.58 -1.71 -30.92
N ARG A 158 -2.49 -1.50 -30.15
CA ARG A 158 -1.22 -2.20 -30.36
C ARG A 158 -1.27 -3.67 -29.95
N LEU A 159 -2.06 -3.98 -28.93
CA LEU A 159 -2.21 -5.33 -28.39
C LEU A 159 -3.21 -6.19 -29.16
N GLY A 160 -3.95 -5.60 -30.11
CA GLY A 160 -4.95 -6.31 -30.92
C GLY A 160 -6.18 -6.76 -30.12
N PHE A 161 -6.50 -6.08 -29.01
CA PHE A 161 -7.72 -6.33 -28.25
C PHE A 161 -8.22 -5.07 -27.58
N SER A 162 -9.52 -4.98 -27.28
CA SER A 162 -10.11 -3.83 -26.61
C SER A 162 -10.99 -4.22 -25.43
N THR A 163 -11.03 -3.36 -24.41
CA THR A 163 -11.95 -3.45 -23.28
C THR A 163 -13.04 -2.38 -23.40
N SER A 164 -14.27 -2.72 -22.99
CA SER A 164 -15.45 -1.89 -23.23
C SER A 164 -16.06 -1.25 -21.98
N HIS A 165 -15.50 -1.49 -20.79
CA HIS A 165 -16.07 -1.00 -19.54
C HIS A 165 -15.95 0.53 -19.42
N GLN A 166 -16.98 1.22 -18.92
CA GLN A 166 -16.98 2.68 -18.77
C GLN A 166 -15.98 3.17 -17.71
N ASP A 167 -15.90 2.50 -16.56
CA ASP A 167 -14.89 2.75 -15.51
C ASP A 167 -13.48 2.33 -15.98
N PRO A 168 -12.52 3.27 -16.05
CA PRO A 168 -11.15 2.95 -16.45
C PRO A 168 -10.41 2.02 -15.50
N SER A 169 -10.73 2.02 -14.19
CA SER A 169 -10.17 1.08 -13.22
C SER A 169 -10.51 -0.36 -13.58
N ARG A 170 -11.74 -0.61 -14.04
CA ARG A 170 -12.17 -1.95 -14.47
C ARG A 170 -11.53 -2.38 -15.78
N ARG A 171 -11.29 -1.44 -16.69
CA ARG A 171 -10.54 -1.72 -17.93
C ARG A 171 -9.12 -2.20 -17.61
N ILE A 172 -8.36 -1.42 -16.82
CA ILE A 172 -6.99 -1.80 -16.44
C ILE A 172 -6.95 -3.09 -15.60
N MET A 173 -7.97 -3.36 -14.79
CA MET A 173 -8.10 -4.65 -14.09
C MET A 173 -8.32 -5.83 -15.03
N GLU A 174 -9.05 -5.68 -16.14
CA GLU A 174 -9.19 -6.76 -17.13
C GLU A 174 -7.85 -7.06 -17.82
N HIS A 175 -7.06 -6.02 -18.12
CA HIS A 175 -5.68 -6.16 -18.60
C HIS A 175 -4.82 -6.96 -17.60
N HIS A 176 -4.85 -6.60 -16.32
CA HIS A 176 -4.15 -7.35 -15.27
C HIS A 176 -4.64 -8.79 -15.17
N ARG A 177 -5.96 -9.01 -15.11
CA ARG A 177 -6.57 -10.36 -15.04
C ARG A 177 -6.16 -11.22 -16.24
N ARG A 178 -6.05 -10.63 -17.42
CA ARG A 178 -5.56 -11.33 -18.61
C ARG A 178 -4.09 -11.73 -18.44
N ASP A 179 -3.23 -10.84 -17.99
CA ASP A 179 -1.83 -11.16 -17.75
C ASP A 179 -1.65 -12.23 -16.69
N PHE A 180 -2.38 -12.12 -15.57
CA PHE A 180 -2.37 -13.14 -14.54
C PHE A 180 -2.79 -14.51 -15.10
N ARG A 181 -3.80 -14.55 -15.98
CA ARG A 181 -4.17 -15.77 -16.69
C ARG A 181 -3.09 -16.27 -17.64
N LEU A 182 -2.38 -15.38 -18.33
CA LEU A 182 -1.34 -15.78 -19.29
C LEU A 182 -0.08 -16.31 -18.61
N PHE A 183 0.36 -15.69 -17.51
CA PHE A 183 1.64 -16.02 -16.86
C PHE A 183 1.50 -16.95 -15.66
N PHE A 184 0.35 -16.93 -14.98
CA PHE A 184 0.12 -17.72 -13.76
C PHE A 184 -0.95 -18.80 -13.97
N ASN A 185 -1.16 -19.24 -15.21
CA ASN A 185 -1.87 -20.48 -15.49
C ASN A 185 -1.16 -21.28 -16.60
N GLY A 186 -1.31 -22.60 -16.54
CA GLY A 186 -0.84 -23.50 -17.59
C GLY A 186 0.68 -23.39 -17.84
N PRO A 187 1.12 -23.37 -19.12
CA PRO A 187 2.53 -23.39 -19.49
C PRO A 187 3.36 -22.21 -18.93
N GLY A 188 2.77 -21.01 -18.83
CA GLY A 188 3.47 -19.83 -18.31
C GLY A 188 3.89 -19.97 -16.85
N LEU A 189 3.02 -20.61 -16.03
CA LEU A 189 3.30 -20.87 -14.62
C LEU A 189 4.41 -21.91 -14.45
N ASN A 190 4.41 -22.95 -15.29
CA ASN A 190 5.40 -24.03 -15.21
C ASN A 190 6.84 -23.53 -15.38
N SER A 191 7.06 -22.57 -16.29
CA SER A 191 8.39 -21.99 -16.51
C SER A 191 8.87 -21.19 -15.29
N ILE A 192 7.99 -20.38 -14.69
CA ILE A 192 8.29 -19.62 -13.47
C ILE A 192 8.56 -20.55 -12.28
N ILE A 193 7.68 -21.54 -12.04
CA ILE A 193 7.83 -22.51 -10.94
C ILE A 193 9.11 -23.32 -11.09
N SER A 194 9.40 -23.84 -12.28
CA SER A 194 10.60 -24.66 -12.51
C SER A 194 11.87 -23.88 -12.16
N ARG A 195 11.90 -22.59 -12.51
CA ARG A 195 13.03 -21.72 -12.22
C ARG A 195 13.11 -21.32 -10.75
N PHE A 196 11.98 -20.98 -10.13
CA PHE A 196 11.89 -20.76 -8.70
C PHE A 196 12.43 -21.97 -7.91
N LEU A 197 11.99 -23.19 -8.24
CA LEU A 197 12.47 -24.41 -7.57
C LEU A 197 13.97 -24.65 -7.78
N ALA A 198 14.50 -24.36 -8.97
CA ALA A 198 15.93 -24.48 -9.24
C ALA A 198 16.75 -23.47 -8.40
N ILE A 199 16.29 -22.22 -8.32
CA ILE A 199 16.93 -21.16 -7.51
C ILE A 199 16.80 -21.51 -6.02
N LEU A 200 15.63 -21.90 -5.54
CA LEU A 200 15.40 -22.28 -4.15
C LEU A 200 16.30 -23.45 -3.74
N LYS A 201 16.43 -24.47 -4.60
CA LYS A 201 17.36 -25.57 -4.35
C LYS A 201 18.80 -25.06 -4.23
N SER A 202 19.24 -24.16 -5.10
CA SER A 202 20.58 -23.55 -4.98
C SER A 202 20.72 -22.72 -3.70
N GLU A 203 19.75 -21.87 -3.39
CA GLU A 203 19.72 -21.03 -2.20
C GLU A 203 19.74 -21.83 -0.89
N MET A 204 19.06 -22.98 -0.86
CA MET A 204 18.94 -23.86 0.30
C MET A 204 20.14 -24.79 0.48
N PHE A 205 20.71 -25.34 -0.60
CA PHE A 205 21.77 -26.37 -0.51
C PHE A 205 23.17 -25.90 -0.87
N GLN A 206 23.32 -24.87 -1.71
CA GLN A 206 24.63 -24.41 -2.18
C GLN A 206 25.10 -23.15 -1.46
N LYS A 207 24.17 -22.37 -0.92
CA LYS A 207 24.43 -21.07 -0.27
C LYS A 207 24.11 -21.08 1.23
N THR A 208 24.06 -22.25 1.84
CA THR A 208 23.90 -22.41 3.28
C THR A 208 25.07 -23.23 3.83
N ALA A 209 25.31 -23.12 5.13
CA ALA A 209 26.28 -23.95 5.82
C ALA A 209 25.80 -25.40 6.00
N VAL A 210 24.57 -25.73 5.55
CA VAL A 210 23.97 -27.06 5.67
C VAL A 210 24.67 -28.01 4.69
N GLY A 211 25.76 -28.60 5.17
CA GLY A 211 26.53 -29.62 4.47
C GLY A 211 26.10 -31.03 4.86
N THR A 212 27.06 -31.87 5.20
CA THR A 212 26.81 -33.26 5.65
C THR A 212 26.47 -33.38 7.13
N ASP A 213 26.84 -32.38 7.93
CA ASP A 213 26.66 -32.38 9.38
C ASP A 213 25.49 -31.49 9.81
N TRP A 214 24.95 -31.77 11.01
CA TRP A 214 23.90 -30.96 11.61
C TRP A 214 24.39 -29.54 11.89
N VAL A 215 23.62 -28.54 11.45
CA VAL A 215 23.87 -27.12 11.69
C VAL A 215 22.70 -26.53 12.47
N GLU A 216 23.01 -25.74 13.48
CA GLU A 216 22.01 -24.98 14.22
C GLU A 216 21.60 -23.73 13.43
N ILE A 217 20.30 -23.59 13.17
CA ILE A 217 19.70 -22.40 12.55
C ILE A 217 18.94 -21.66 13.65
N PRO A 218 19.37 -20.45 14.06
CA PRO A 218 18.79 -19.74 15.20
C PRO A 218 17.31 -19.37 15.02
N ASP A 219 16.89 -19.11 13.78
CA ASP A 219 15.52 -18.77 13.43
C ASP A 219 15.13 -19.44 12.10
N LEU A 220 14.33 -20.49 12.21
CA LEU A 220 13.83 -21.23 11.05
C LEU A 220 12.91 -20.38 10.17
N TYR A 221 12.10 -19.51 10.76
CA TYR A 221 11.17 -18.67 10.02
C TYR A 221 11.93 -17.69 9.14
N THR A 222 12.84 -16.91 9.73
CA THR A 222 13.68 -15.95 8.99
C THR A 222 14.51 -16.66 7.92
N PHE A 223 15.06 -17.83 8.24
CA PHE A 223 15.80 -18.65 7.28
C PHE A 223 14.95 -19.05 6.07
N VAL A 224 13.76 -19.63 6.27
CA VAL A 224 12.90 -20.09 5.17
C VAL A 224 12.38 -18.91 4.36
N VAL A 225 11.83 -17.89 5.02
CA VAL A 225 11.22 -16.74 4.36
C VAL A 225 12.23 -15.98 3.51
N SER A 226 13.46 -15.77 4.02
CA SER A 226 14.52 -15.11 3.26
C SER A 226 14.87 -15.87 1.98
N LYS A 227 14.97 -17.20 2.07
CA LYS A 227 15.32 -18.06 0.94
C LYS A 227 14.21 -18.14 -0.11
N VAL A 228 12.96 -18.21 0.34
CA VAL A 228 11.78 -18.17 -0.53
C VAL A 228 11.70 -16.82 -1.24
N PHE A 229 11.73 -15.72 -0.50
CA PHE A 229 11.70 -14.36 -1.04
C PHE A 229 12.77 -14.16 -2.10
N ARG A 230 14.03 -14.48 -1.78
CA ARG A 230 15.14 -14.31 -2.72
C ARG A 230 14.94 -15.12 -4.00
N SER A 231 14.44 -16.35 -3.87
CA SER A 231 14.20 -17.24 -5.00
C SER A 231 13.07 -16.76 -5.89
N GLU A 232 11.98 -16.24 -5.32
CA GLU A 232 10.84 -15.70 -6.05
C GLU A 232 11.21 -14.42 -6.81
N VAL A 233 11.87 -13.50 -6.12
CA VAL A 233 12.30 -12.24 -6.71
C VAL A 233 13.29 -12.48 -7.84
N GLU A 234 14.25 -13.39 -7.68
CA GLU A 234 15.17 -13.78 -8.76
C GLU A 234 14.42 -14.50 -9.90
N ALA A 235 13.43 -15.33 -9.58
CA ALA A 235 12.58 -15.97 -10.58
C ALA A 235 11.71 -14.97 -11.38
N LEU A 236 11.34 -13.84 -10.81
CA LEU A 236 10.45 -12.88 -11.48
C LEU A 236 11.23 -11.72 -12.11
N TYR A 237 12.19 -11.14 -11.39
CA TYR A 237 12.90 -9.92 -11.78
C TYR A 237 14.34 -10.18 -12.27
N GLY A 238 14.81 -11.42 -12.19
CA GLY A 238 16.14 -11.82 -12.61
C GLY A 238 17.18 -11.61 -11.52
N GLN A 239 18.35 -12.22 -11.69
CA GLN A 239 19.44 -12.17 -10.71
C GLN A 239 20.00 -10.76 -10.51
N HIS A 240 19.92 -9.92 -11.54
CA HIS A 240 20.48 -8.57 -11.54
C HIS A 240 19.85 -7.63 -10.50
N ILE A 241 18.63 -7.91 -10.04
CA ILE A 241 17.95 -7.10 -9.03
C ILE A 241 18.69 -7.11 -7.69
N PHE A 242 19.21 -8.26 -7.25
CA PHE A 242 19.96 -8.36 -5.99
C PHE A 242 21.41 -7.90 -6.12
N THR A 243 21.96 -7.89 -7.33
CA THR A 243 23.25 -7.23 -7.61
C THR A 243 23.12 -5.71 -7.50
N THR A 244 22.01 -5.16 -7.99
CA THR A 244 21.78 -3.71 -8.02
C THR A 244 21.21 -3.19 -6.69
N CYS A 245 20.35 -3.96 -6.05
CA CYS A 245 19.65 -3.59 -4.81
C CYS A 245 19.91 -4.65 -3.72
N PRO A 246 21.10 -4.70 -3.12
CA PRO A 246 21.44 -5.71 -2.12
C PRO A 246 20.56 -5.66 -0.86
N SER A 247 20.02 -4.47 -0.52
CA SER A 247 19.15 -4.26 0.65
C SER A 247 17.66 -4.54 0.38
N LEU A 248 17.28 -4.93 -0.84
CA LEU A 248 15.89 -5.03 -1.28
C LEU A 248 15.01 -5.84 -0.32
N GLU A 249 15.50 -6.97 0.18
CA GLU A 249 14.77 -7.83 1.11
C GLU A 249 14.46 -7.11 2.44
N GLY A 250 15.47 -6.49 3.06
CA GLY A 250 15.27 -5.74 4.30
C GLY A 250 14.37 -4.52 4.12
N ASP A 251 14.52 -3.81 2.99
CA ASP A 251 13.66 -2.69 2.63
C ASP A 251 12.22 -3.14 2.40
N PHE A 252 12.02 -4.33 1.81
CA PHE A 252 10.70 -4.92 1.59
C PHE A 252 10.00 -5.24 2.91
N TRP A 253 10.65 -5.95 3.83
CA TRP A 253 10.06 -6.27 5.13
C TRP A 253 9.78 -5.01 5.95
N THR A 254 10.65 -4.00 5.88
CA THR A 254 10.41 -2.70 6.50
C THR A 254 9.18 -2.00 5.91
N PHE A 255 8.98 -2.09 4.59
CA PHE A 255 7.77 -1.59 3.94
C PHE A 255 6.53 -2.41 4.29
N TYR A 256 6.64 -3.74 4.34
CA TYR A 256 5.56 -4.66 4.69
C TYR A 256 5.02 -4.36 6.09
N ASP A 257 5.90 -4.18 7.08
CA ASP A 257 5.53 -3.78 8.45
C ASP A 257 4.89 -2.39 8.51
N ALA A 258 5.26 -1.51 7.57
CA ALA A 258 4.69 -0.18 7.44
C ALA A 258 3.37 -0.16 6.66
N PHE A 259 3.08 -1.19 5.87
CA PHE A 259 1.98 -1.23 4.91
C PHE A 259 0.60 -0.96 5.55
N PRO A 260 0.25 -1.53 6.73
CA PRO A 260 -1.04 -1.24 7.37
C PRO A 260 -1.24 0.26 7.65
N ARG A 261 -0.16 0.99 7.99
CA ARG A 261 -0.22 2.44 8.23
C ARG A 261 -0.39 3.22 6.92
N ILE A 262 0.28 2.77 5.85
CA ILE A 262 0.23 3.41 4.53
C ILE A 262 -1.14 3.18 3.87
N SER A 263 -1.69 1.99 3.96
CA SER A 263 -2.92 1.59 3.27
C SER A 263 -4.16 2.39 3.72
N MET A 264 -4.11 2.95 4.92
CA MET A 264 -5.15 3.84 5.45
C MET A 264 -5.07 5.28 4.92
N GLY A 265 -4.05 5.59 4.12
CA GLY A 265 -3.90 6.91 3.48
C GLY A 265 -3.69 8.05 4.46
N LEU A 266 -3.09 7.78 5.63
CA LEU A 266 -2.81 8.80 6.63
C LEU A 266 -1.79 9.84 6.11
N PRO A 267 -1.91 11.14 6.43
CA PRO A 267 -0.91 12.12 6.05
C PRO A 267 0.53 11.71 6.43
N ARG A 268 1.51 12.02 5.56
CA ARG A 268 2.92 11.62 5.73
C ARG A 268 3.53 12.06 7.07
N TRP A 269 3.09 13.18 7.61
CA TRP A 269 3.57 13.70 8.89
C TRP A 269 3.08 12.90 10.12
N LEU A 270 2.00 12.11 9.99
CA LEU A 270 1.52 11.22 11.06
C LEU A 270 2.32 9.91 11.14
N SER A 271 2.89 9.44 10.04
CA SER A 271 3.72 8.22 10.01
C SER A 271 4.93 8.38 9.08
N PRO A 272 5.85 9.31 9.37
CA PRO A 272 6.95 9.62 8.46
C PRO A 272 7.89 8.43 8.24
N SER A 273 8.05 7.54 9.23
CA SER A 273 8.83 6.31 9.09
C SER A 273 8.22 5.34 8.09
N SER A 274 6.90 5.13 8.13
CA SER A 274 6.20 4.27 7.15
C SER A 274 6.42 4.75 5.72
N TYR A 275 6.27 6.05 5.50
CA TYR A 275 6.44 6.61 4.17
C TYR A 275 7.89 6.58 3.70
N ARG A 276 8.87 6.71 4.59
CA ARG A 276 10.28 6.48 4.25
C ARG A 276 10.55 5.04 3.81
N ALA A 277 9.91 4.05 4.44
CA ALA A 277 10.05 2.65 4.03
C ALA A 277 9.54 2.44 2.58
N ARG A 278 8.39 3.03 2.24
CA ARG A 278 7.88 3.04 0.87
C ARG A 278 8.84 3.72 -0.11
N ASP A 279 9.37 4.88 0.25
CA ASP A 279 10.27 5.63 -0.62
C ASP A 279 11.59 4.86 -0.86
N ARG A 280 12.06 4.06 0.11
CA ARG A 280 13.21 3.15 -0.07
C ARG A 280 12.92 2.05 -1.09
N MET A 281 11.73 1.45 -1.03
CA MET A 281 11.33 0.47 -2.04
C MET A 281 11.26 1.10 -3.44
N LEU A 282 10.71 2.30 -3.58
CA LEU A 282 10.68 3.02 -4.86
C LEU A 282 12.10 3.27 -5.39
N GLU A 283 13.04 3.66 -4.52
CA GLU A 283 14.44 3.85 -4.91
C GLU A 283 15.07 2.54 -5.41
N ASN A 284 14.80 1.40 -4.77
CA ASN A 284 15.27 0.10 -5.26
C ASN A 284 14.74 -0.20 -6.67
N PHE A 285 13.45 0.03 -6.95
CA PHE A 285 12.90 -0.20 -8.29
C PHE A 285 13.47 0.74 -9.34
N ARG A 286 13.69 2.01 -8.98
CA ARG A 286 14.39 2.99 -9.83
C ARG A 286 15.80 2.55 -10.16
N LEU A 287 16.57 2.15 -9.14
CA LEU A 287 17.96 1.69 -9.31
C LEU A 287 18.01 0.44 -10.18
N TRP A 288 17.17 -0.56 -9.91
CA TRP A 288 17.06 -1.77 -10.71
C TRP A 288 16.77 -1.43 -12.18
N ARG A 289 15.72 -0.65 -12.47
CA ARG A 289 15.33 -0.33 -13.84
C ARG A 289 16.43 0.41 -14.59
N LEU A 290 17.01 1.46 -14.00
CA LEU A 290 18.12 2.21 -14.62
C LEU A 290 19.36 1.34 -14.83
N SER A 291 19.64 0.42 -13.93
CA SER A 291 20.74 -0.55 -14.05
C SER A 291 20.49 -1.53 -15.20
N CYS A 292 19.26 -2.03 -15.32
CA CYS A 292 18.87 -2.89 -16.43
C CYS A 292 18.96 -2.18 -17.78
N GLU A 293 18.45 -0.95 -17.88
CA GLU A 293 18.52 -0.14 -19.12
C GLU A 293 19.96 0.15 -19.56
N LYS A 294 20.87 0.42 -18.61
CA LYS A 294 22.30 0.59 -18.90
C LYS A 294 22.94 -0.68 -19.45
N SER A 295 22.50 -1.85 -18.97
CA SER A 295 23.03 -3.13 -19.44
C SER A 295 22.45 -3.52 -20.79
N ARG A 296 21.13 -3.45 -20.97
CA ARG A 296 20.43 -3.84 -22.20
C ARG A 296 19.06 -3.18 -22.27
N ARG A 297 18.69 -2.66 -23.44
CA ARG A 297 17.36 -2.04 -23.63
C ARG A 297 16.26 -3.09 -23.62
N ILE A 298 15.14 -2.81 -22.95
CA ILE A 298 13.97 -3.72 -22.84
C ILE A 298 13.35 -4.10 -24.20
N ASN A 299 13.58 -3.31 -25.24
CA ASN A 299 13.09 -3.53 -26.60
C ASN A 299 14.04 -4.35 -27.49
N ASP A 300 15.17 -4.84 -26.95
CA ASP A 300 16.08 -5.72 -27.68
C ASP A 300 15.35 -7.00 -28.14
N PRO A 301 15.38 -7.34 -29.44
CA PRO A 301 14.71 -8.53 -29.98
C PRO A 301 15.12 -9.85 -29.30
N THR A 302 16.37 -9.93 -28.82
CA THR A 302 16.90 -11.14 -28.16
C THR A 302 16.26 -11.40 -26.79
N ILE A 303 15.76 -10.35 -26.12
CA ILE A 303 14.99 -10.48 -24.88
C ILE A 303 13.58 -10.99 -25.21
N GLN A 304 12.99 -10.53 -26.32
CA GLN A 304 11.60 -10.84 -26.66
C GLN A 304 11.38 -12.32 -27.00
N SER A 305 12.40 -12.98 -27.56
CA SER A 305 12.35 -14.40 -27.91
C SER A 305 12.52 -15.34 -26.71
N ASN A 306 13.05 -14.86 -25.60
CA ASN A 306 13.40 -15.69 -24.45
C ASN A 306 12.32 -15.63 -23.36
N GLU A 307 12.06 -16.77 -22.72
CA GLU A 307 11.12 -16.82 -21.58
C GLU A 307 11.67 -16.13 -20.32
N PHE A 308 13.00 -16.03 -20.23
CA PHE A 308 13.72 -15.43 -19.11
C PHE A 308 14.99 -14.72 -19.58
N ASP A 309 15.27 -13.58 -18.96
CA ASP A 309 16.52 -12.85 -19.10
C ASP A 309 17.10 -12.56 -17.70
N PRO A 310 18.40 -12.81 -17.44
CA PRO A 310 18.99 -12.58 -16.11
C PRO A 310 18.95 -11.12 -15.63
N VAL A 311 18.84 -10.15 -16.55
CA VAL A 311 18.79 -8.71 -16.26
C VAL A 311 17.36 -8.24 -16.08
N TRP A 312 16.46 -8.60 -17.00
CA TRP A 312 15.07 -8.12 -17.02
C TRP A 312 14.05 -9.07 -16.40
N GLY A 313 14.47 -10.27 -16.00
CA GLY A 313 13.62 -11.25 -15.37
C GLY A 313 12.76 -12.04 -16.35
N SER A 314 11.63 -12.53 -15.85
CA SER A 314 10.68 -13.34 -16.62
C SER A 314 9.98 -12.53 -17.71
N GLN A 315 9.44 -13.25 -18.71
CA GLN A 315 8.59 -12.63 -19.73
C GLN A 315 7.38 -11.89 -19.12
N SER A 316 6.86 -12.31 -17.96
CA SER A 316 5.76 -11.64 -17.27
C SER A 316 6.15 -10.23 -16.80
N THR A 317 7.29 -10.11 -16.11
CA THR A 317 7.87 -8.82 -15.66
C THR A 317 8.15 -7.90 -16.84
N GLN A 318 8.77 -8.43 -17.88
CA GLN A 318 9.10 -7.66 -19.08
C GLN A 318 7.85 -7.12 -19.80
N ARG A 319 6.81 -7.96 -19.97
CA ARG A 319 5.57 -7.54 -20.61
C ARG A 319 4.79 -6.54 -19.77
N MET A 320 4.79 -6.69 -18.45
CA MET A 320 4.19 -5.72 -17.55
C MET A 320 4.85 -4.34 -17.69
N LEU A 321 6.19 -4.30 -17.63
CA LEU A 321 6.94 -3.05 -17.82
C LEU A 321 6.67 -2.42 -19.19
N ARG A 322 6.71 -3.20 -20.28
CA ARG A 322 6.42 -2.70 -21.64
C ARG A 322 5.02 -2.10 -21.73
N ARG A 323 4.01 -2.72 -21.09
CA ARG A 323 2.67 -2.14 -21.05
C ARG A 323 2.65 -0.79 -20.34
N PHE A 324 3.32 -0.67 -19.20
CA PHE A 324 3.38 0.59 -18.46
C PHE A 324 4.07 1.69 -19.28
N ILE A 325 5.09 1.35 -20.05
CA ILE A 325 5.72 2.24 -21.04
C ILE A 325 4.72 2.61 -22.15
N ASP A 326 4.00 1.63 -22.72
CA ASP A 326 3.03 1.86 -23.80
C ASP A 326 1.83 2.71 -23.35
N LEU A 327 1.43 2.63 -22.08
CA LEU A 327 0.41 3.49 -21.49
C LEU A 327 0.90 4.94 -21.31
N GLY A 328 2.20 5.18 -21.36
CA GLY A 328 2.80 6.51 -21.25
C GLY A 328 3.03 6.96 -19.82
N LEU A 329 3.31 6.03 -18.90
CA LEU A 329 3.77 6.39 -17.55
C LEU A 329 5.10 7.14 -17.61
N THR A 330 5.26 8.12 -16.73
CA THR A 330 6.56 8.75 -16.50
C THR A 330 7.53 7.75 -15.85
N GLU A 331 8.82 8.06 -15.86
CA GLU A 331 9.87 7.24 -15.24
C GLU A 331 9.55 6.87 -13.78
N ASP A 332 9.17 7.85 -12.96
CA ASP A 332 8.77 7.62 -11.55
C ASP A 332 7.47 6.79 -11.46
N GLY A 333 6.57 6.96 -12.44
CA GLY A 333 5.35 6.17 -12.61
C GLY A 333 5.64 4.70 -12.92
N LEU A 334 6.65 4.42 -13.77
CA LEU A 334 7.11 3.06 -14.06
C LEU A 334 7.66 2.38 -12.81
N ASP A 335 8.50 3.07 -12.04
CA ASP A 335 9.09 2.55 -10.80
C ASP A 335 8.00 2.19 -9.79
N THR A 336 7.00 3.08 -9.65
CA THR A 336 5.86 2.87 -8.76
C THR A 336 4.98 1.70 -9.22
N ALA A 337 4.71 1.61 -10.53
CA ALA A 337 3.84 0.57 -11.07
C ALA A 337 4.50 -0.82 -10.98
N MET A 338 5.81 -0.91 -11.24
CA MET A 338 6.58 -2.15 -11.08
C MET A 338 6.69 -2.56 -9.62
N PHE A 339 6.84 -1.61 -8.69
CA PHE A 339 6.76 -1.92 -7.26
C PHE A 339 5.38 -2.48 -6.88
N GLY A 340 4.29 -1.90 -7.39
CA GLY A 340 2.95 -2.44 -7.15
C GLY A 340 2.76 -3.84 -7.72
N PHE A 341 3.33 -4.12 -8.90
CA PHE A 341 3.34 -5.45 -9.49
C PHE A 341 4.13 -6.45 -8.64
N PHE A 342 5.32 -6.08 -8.17
CA PHE A 342 6.11 -6.87 -7.23
C PHE A 342 5.33 -7.25 -5.99
N PHE A 343 4.72 -6.27 -5.33
CA PHE A 343 3.97 -6.49 -4.11
C PHE A 343 2.77 -7.42 -4.34
N ALA A 344 2.07 -7.27 -5.46
CA ALA A 344 0.94 -8.15 -5.79
C ALA A 344 1.37 -9.61 -6.05
N LEU A 345 2.59 -9.85 -6.53
CA LEU A 345 3.10 -11.19 -6.81
C LEU A 345 3.62 -11.92 -5.58
N ASP A 346 4.27 -11.22 -4.66
CA ASP A 346 4.76 -11.83 -3.40
C ASP A 346 3.59 -12.36 -2.55
N PHE A 347 2.49 -11.61 -2.50
CA PHE A 347 1.23 -12.05 -1.86
C PHE A 347 0.53 -13.24 -2.56
N LEU A 348 0.99 -13.67 -3.73
CA LEU A 348 0.46 -14.85 -4.42
C LEU A 348 1.19 -16.15 -4.04
N PHE A 349 2.37 -16.05 -3.43
CA PHE A 349 3.18 -17.19 -3.02
C PHE A 349 3.28 -17.37 -1.49
N LEU A 350 2.92 -16.35 -0.72
CA LEU A 350 2.62 -16.40 0.72
C LEU A 350 1.12 -16.64 0.97
#